data_AF-A0A4Q7YTQ6-F1
#
_entry.id   AF-A0A4Q7YTQ6-F1
#
_cell.length_a   1.000
_cell.length_b   1.000
_cell.length_c   1.000
_cell.angle_alpha   90.00
_cell.angle_beta   90.00
_cell.angle_gamma   90.00
#
_symmetry.space_group_name_H-M   'P 1'
#
loop_
_entity.id
_entity.type
_entity.pdbx_description
1 polymer ?
#
loop_
_entity_poly.entity_id
_entity_poly.type
_entity_poly.pdbx_seq_one_letter_code
_entity_poly.pdbx_strand_id
1 'polypeptide(L)'
;MCGRYYRKSDKQKIAEAFHVAQVDDFPLPPDDYNIAPSTMQPVIRANRDTGERELVQLRWGLVPFSTKNLADLKGKSTINARAESITRGWWAQPFKKRRCLVPASGFYEWTHDDPKNKRPFAFDLAKGKPMAFAGLWDAWKNPADGSWLQTYTIITTDANELMTIVKWNKA
;
A
#
# COMPACT_ATOMS: atom_id res chain seq x y z
N MET A 1 -9.08 -2.87 8.35
CA MET A 1 -7.93 -1.98 8.09
C MET A 1 -6.75 -2.89 7.83
N CYS A 2 -6.28 -3.00 6.59
CA CYS A 2 -5.17 -3.92 6.29
C CYS A 2 -3.84 -3.39 6.84
N GLY A 3 -3.27 -4.07 7.84
CA GLY A 3 -1.98 -3.72 8.45
C GLY A 3 -0.86 -4.71 8.15
N ARG A 4 -1.15 -5.77 7.36
CA ARG A 4 -0.18 -6.79 6.98
C ARG A 4 -0.62 -7.45 5.68
N TYR A 5 0.31 -7.66 4.77
CA TYR A 5 0.03 -8.43 3.57
C TYR A 5 1.19 -9.35 3.20
N TYR A 6 1.01 -10.14 2.15
CA TYR A 6 2.05 -11.02 1.64
C TYR A 6 2.09 -11.02 0.13
N ARG A 7 3.23 -11.46 -0.41
CA ARG A 7 3.51 -11.55 -1.84
C ARG A 7 4.26 -12.86 -2.13
N LYS A 8 3.84 -13.57 -3.17
CA LYS A 8 4.45 -14.81 -3.68
C LYS A 8 4.91 -14.63 -5.13
N SER A 9 5.47 -13.45 -5.43
CA SER A 9 5.85 -13.04 -6.78
C SER A 9 7.12 -12.18 -6.76
N ASP A 10 8.05 -12.50 -7.66
CA ASP A 10 9.21 -11.68 -7.99
C ASP A 10 8.84 -10.51 -8.92
N LYS A 11 9.84 -9.71 -9.33
CA LYS A 11 9.65 -8.55 -10.24
C LYS A 11 9.06 -8.97 -11.59
N GLN A 12 9.49 -10.11 -12.15
CA GLN A 12 9.07 -10.59 -13.47
C GLN A 12 7.59 -10.98 -13.46
N LYS A 13 7.16 -11.79 -12.48
CA LYS A 13 5.76 -12.20 -12.32
C LYS A 13 4.82 -11.00 -12.13
N ILE A 14 5.27 -9.98 -11.40
CA ILE A 14 4.51 -8.73 -11.26
C ILE A 14 4.44 -8.01 -12.60
N ALA A 15 5.56 -7.87 -13.30
CA ALA A 15 5.60 -7.14 -14.57
C ALA A 15 4.70 -7.78 -15.63
N GLU A 16 4.72 -9.11 -15.74
CA GLU A 16 3.85 -9.87 -16.64
C GLU A 16 2.37 -9.72 -16.26
N ALA A 17 2.03 -9.94 -14.99
CA ALA A 17 0.65 -9.92 -14.52
C ALA A 17 -0.02 -8.54 -14.65
N PHE A 18 0.77 -7.46 -14.58
CA PHE A 18 0.28 -6.09 -14.61
C PHE A 18 0.71 -5.29 -15.86
N HIS A 19 1.29 -5.95 -16.87
CA HIS A 19 1.79 -5.31 -18.09
C HIS A 19 2.67 -4.10 -17.80
N VAL A 20 3.67 -4.28 -16.94
CA VAL A 20 4.63 -3.22 -16.59
C VAL A 20 5.69 -3.15 -17.69
N ALA A 21 5.89 -1.96 -18.25
CA ALA A 21 6.86 -1.73 -19.32
C ALA A 21 8.29 -1.50 -18.77
N GLN A 22 8.41 -0.90 -17.58
CA GLN A 22 9.70 -0.55 -16.98
C GLN A 22 9.81 -1.11 -15.56
N VAL A 23 10.91 -1.76 -15.24
CA VAL A 23 11.16 -2.34 -13.92
C VAL A 23 12.45 -1.74 -13.37
N ASP A 24 12.35 -0.99 -12.28
CA ASP A 24 13.53 -0.43 -11.61
C ASP A 24 14.42 -1.54 -11.05
N ASP A 25 15.72 -1.25 -11.00
CA ASP A 25 16.69 -2.14 -10.39
C ASP A 25 16.74 -1.96 -8.87
N PHE A 26 15.91 -2.74 -8.17
CA PHE A 26 15.96 -2.89 -6.72
C PHE A 26 15.91 -4.38 -6.31
N PRO A 27 16.50 -4.75 -5.16
CA PRO A 27 16.41 -6.11 -4.64
C PRO A 27 14.98 -6.41 -4.21
N LEU A 28 14.44 -7.52 -4.71
CA LEU A 28 13.12 -8.01 -4.33
C LEU A 28 13.18 -9.54 -4.21
N PRO A 29 12.98 -10.12 -3.01
CA PRO A 29 12.92 -11.56 -2.86
C PRO A 29 11.70 -12.14 -3.62
N PRO A 30 11.77 -13.43 -4.04
CA PRO A 30 10.71 -14.08 -4.79
C PRO A 30 9.40 -14.16 -4.03
N ASP A 31 9.46 -14.13 -2.70
CA ASP A 31 8.32 -14.04 -1.81
C ASP A 31 8.62 -13.21 -0.55
N ASP A 32 7.55 -12.78 0.12
CA ASP A 32 7.56 -12.17 1.44
C ASP A 32 6.20 -12.43 2.10
N TYR A 33 6.20 -13.22 3.17
CA TYR A 33 4.99 -13.65 3.89
C TYR A 33 4.58 -12.69 5.00
N ASN A 34 5.33 -11.61 5.25
CA ASN A 34 5.10 -10.77 6.41
C ASN A 34 5.38 -9.28 6.14
N ILE A 35 4.83 -8.78 5.04
CA ILE A 35 4.97 -7.38 4.67
C ILE A 35 4.22 -6.50 5.67
N ALA A 36 4.96 -5.61 6.33
CA ALA A 36 4.47 -4.72 7.37
C ALA A 36 4.68 -3.24 7.00
N PRO A 37 3.95 -2.31 7.65
CA PRO A 37 4.20 -0.88 7.54
C PRO A 37 5.67 -0.51 7.71
N SER A 38 6.08 0.61 7.13
CA SER A 38 7.44 1.14 7.13
C SER A 38 8.47 0.36 6.31
N THR A 39 8.11 -0.78 5.72
CA THR A 39 8.98 -1.53 4.80
C THR A 39 8.93 -0.95 3.38
N MET A 40 9.99 -1.20 2.62
CA MET A 40 10.10 -0.85 1.20
C MET A 40 9.48 -1.96 0.36
N GLN A 41 8.52 -1.62 -0.50
CA GLN A 41 7.73 -2.60 -1.24
C GLN A 41 7.55 -2.20 -2.71
N PRO A 42 7.38 -3.19 -3.61
CA PRO A 42 7.12 -2.93 -5.01
C PRO A 42 5.77 -2.24 -5.17
N VAL A 43 5.74 -1.19 -5.99
CA VAL A 43 4.55 -0.41 -6.31
C VAL A 43 4.56 -0.13 -7.81
N ILE A 44 3.40 -0.29 -8.45
CA ILE A 44 3.22 0.04 -9.85
C ILE A 44 2.61 1.43 -9.96
N ARG A 45 3.24 2.33 -10.71
CA ARG A 45 2.69 3.67 -11.00
C ARG A 45 2.87 4.00 -12.47
N ALA A 46 2.26 5.10 -12.91
CA ALA A 46 2.57 5.66 -14.23
C ALA A 46 3.90 6.41 -14.15
N ASN A 47 4.82 6.09 -15.06
CA ASN A 47 6.05 6.84 -15.28
C ASN A 47 5.66 8.27 -15.71
N ARG A 48 6.37 9.25 -15.16
CA ARG A 48 6.03 10.67 -15.37
C ARG A 48 6.23 11.13 -16.81
N ASP A 49 7.23 10.58 -17.49
CA ASP A 49 7.69 11.07 -18.78
C ASP A 49 7.04 10.29 -19.93
N THR A 50 6.85 8.98 -19.75
CA THR A 50 6.27 8.10 -20.77
C THR A 50 4.77 7.83 -20.56
N GLY A 51 4.27 7.95 -19.34
CA GLY A 51 2.91 7.54 -18.97
C GLY A 51 2.72 6.02 -18.85
N GLU A 52 3.73 5.23 -19.22
CA GLU A 52 3.70 3.77 -19.13
C GLU A 52 3.76 3.28 -17.68
N ARG A 53 3.37 2.04 -17.46
CA ARG A 53 3.49 1.41 -16.13
C ARG A 53 4.96 1.14 -15.81
N GLU A 54 5.39 1.62 -14.65
CA GLU A 54 6.69 1.29 -14.06
C GLU A 54 6.52 0.59 -12.70
N LEU A 55 7.41 -0.37 -12.42
CA LEU A 55 7.52 -1.03 -11.13
C LEU A 55 8.69 -0.43 -10.36
N VAL A 56 8.37 0.24 -9.26
CA VAL A 56 9.32 0.98 -8.42
C VAL A 56 9.25 0.49 -6.97
N GLN A 57 10.20 0.89 -6.13
CA GLN A 57 10.19 0.56 -4.70
C GLN A 57 9.84 1.77 -3.84
N LEU A 58 8.77 1.67 -3.05
CA LEU A 58 8.30 2.76 -2.18
C LEU A 58 8.12 2.30 -0.73
N ARG A 59 8.22 3.22 0.23
CA ARG A 59 7.99 2.93 1.65
C ARG A 59 6.50 2.92 2.00
N TRP A 60 6.00 1.88 2.67
CA TRP A 60 4.62 1.86 3.15
C TRP A 60 4.41 2.77 4.38
N GLY A 61 3.46 3.70 4.28
CA GLY A 61 3.19 4.73 5.29
C GLY A 61 3.47 6.10 4.69
N LEU A 62 2.44 6.72 4.12
CA LEU A 62 2.57 7.92 3.30
C LEU A 62 3.06 9.12 4.12
N VAL A 63 4.03 9.83 3.56
CA VAL A 63 4.53 11.13 4.00
C VAL A 63 4.09 12.15 2.95
N PRO A 64 3.10 13.01 3.26
CA PRO A 64 2.62 14.02 2.33
C PRO A 64 3.75 14.97 1.91
N PHE A 65 3.78 15.40 0.65
CA PHE A 65 4.80 16.34 0.16
C PHE A 65 4.84 17.65 0.94
N SER A 66 3.71 18.07 1.53
CA SER A 66 3.56 19.30 2.31
C SER A 66 3.99 19.17 3.77
N THR A 67 4.45 18.00 4.21
CA THR A 67 4.93 17.78 5.58
C THR A 67 6.16 18.64 5.84
N LYS A 68 6.14 19.43 6.92
CA LYS A 68 7.28 20.27 7.32
C LYS A 68 8.26 19.49 8.17
N ASN A 69 7.75 18.74 9.14
CA ASN A 69 8.55 17.88 10.01
C ASN A 69 7.91 16.48 10.08
N LEU A 70 8.72 15.42 9.99
CA LEU A 70 8.22 14.05 10.15
C LEU A 70 7.57 13.80 11.51
N ALA A 71 7.95 14.56 12.55
CA ALA A 71 7.31 14.54 13.85
C ALA A 71 5.82 14.92 13.80
N ASP A 72 5.38 15.71 12.82
CA ASP A 72 3.98 16.10 12.62
C ASP A 72 3.09 14.88 12.29
N LEU A 73 3.70 13.80 11.81
CA LEU A 73 3.03 12.54 11.50
C LEU A 73 2.97 11.58 12.70
N LYS A 74 3.62 11.90 13.83
CA LYS A 74 3.63 11.03 15.01
C LYS A 74 2.21 10.80 15.53
N GLY A 75 1.83 9.54 15.70
CA GLY A 75 0.48 9.15 16.12
C GLY A 75 -0.59 9.24 15.03
N LYS A 76 -0.24 9.65 13.80
CA LYS A 76 -1.14 9.62 12.64
C LYS A 76 -0.97 8.29 11.91
N SER A 77 -2.07 7.63 11.58
CA SER A 77 -2.04 6.43 10.74
C SER A 77 -2.09 6.83 9.27
N THR A 78 -0.97 6.71 8.56
CA THR A 78 -0.87 7.02 7.11
C THR A 78 -0.67 5.77 6.25
N ILE A 79 -0.73 4.59 6.86
CA ILE A 79 -0.61 3.30 6.15
C ILE A 79 -1.85 2.97 5.33
N ASN A 80 -3.01 3.51 5.70
CA ASN A 80 -4.28 3.33 5.02
C ASN A 80 -5.02 4.66 4.82
N ALA A 81 -5.62 4.85 3.66
CA ALA A 81 -6.49 5.97 3.32
C ALA A 81 -7.93 5.48 3.10
N ARG A 82 -8.86 5.95 3.93
CA ARG A 82 -10.28 5.65 3.82
C ARG A 82 -10.88 6.29 2.56
N ALA A 83 -11.49 5.49 1.69
CA ALA A 83 -12.08 5.93 0.42
C ALA A 83 -13.09 7.08 0.61
N GLU A 84 -13.83 7.09 1.71
CA GLU A 84 -14.83 8.10 2.07
C GLU A 84 -14.20 9.49 2.29
N SER A 85 -12.91 9.54 2.59
CA SER A 85 -12.17 10.76 2.91
C SER A 85 -11.02 11.06 1.95
N ILE A 86 -10.93 10.33 0.84
CA ILE A 86 -9.76 10.33 -0.03
C ILE A 86 -9.58 11.64 -0.83
N THR A 87 -10.64 12.43 -0.96
CA THR A 87 -10.66 13.70 -1.71
C THR A 87 -10.27 14.92 -0.88
N ARG A 88 -9.96 14.75 0.42
CA ARG A 88 -9.65 15.84 1.36
C ARG A 88 -8.33 15.66 2.09
N GLY A 89 -7.83 16.74 2.68
CA GLY A 89 -6.61 16.75 3.49
C GLY A 89 -5.38 16.27 2.72
N TRP A 90 -4.54 15.46 3.39
CA TRP A 90 -3.30 14.92 2.83
C TRP A 90 -3.49 13.99 1.63
N TRP A 91 -4.68 13.41 1.45
CA TRP A 91 -4.98 12.47 0.37
C TRP A 91 -5.36 13.17 -0.94
N ALA A 92 -5.89 14.40 -0.86
CA ALA A 92 -6.51 15.07 -2.01
C ALA A 92 -5.57 15.25 -3.21
N GLN A 93 -4.30 15.63 -2.96
CA GLN A 93 -3.32 15.84 -4.02
C GLN A 93 -2.81 14.50 -4.60
N PRO A 94 -2.35 13.53 -3.77
CA PRO A 94 -2.03 12.19 -4.24
C PRO A 94 -3.18 11.51 -5.00
N PHE A 95 -4.43 11.64 -4.54
CA PHE A 95 -5.59 11.05 -5.21
C PHE A 95 -5.77 11.56 -6.64
N LYS A 96 -5.52 12.85 -6.87
CA LYS A 96 -5.65 13.47 -8.20
C LYS A 96 -4.52 13.09 -9.15
N LYS A 97 -3.29 12.91 -8.65
CA LYS A 97 -2.09 12.89 -9.51
C LYS A 97 -1.18 11.67 -9.35
N ARG A 98 -1.29 10.94 -8.25
CA ARG A 98 -0.31 9.94 -7.81
C ARG A 98 -1.00 8.67 -7.33
N ARG A 99 -1.80 8.09 -8.20
CA ARG A 99 -2.41 6.77 -7.98
C ARG A 99 -1.38 5.68 -8.29
N CYS A 100 -1.46 4.58 -7.56
CA CYS A 100 -0.63 3.40 -7.80
C CYS A 100 -1.40 2.11 -7.53
N LEU A 101 -0.84 1.00 -7.99
CA LEU A 101 -1.24 -0.35 -7.59
C LEU A 101 -0.16 -0.91 -6.67
N VAL A 102 -0.58 -1.60 -5.61
CA VAL A 102 0.32 -2.28 -4.67
C VAL A 102 0.15 -3.79 -4.88
N PRO A 103 1.06 -4.46 -5.61
CA PRO A 103 0.98 -5.89 -5.87
C PRO A 103 1.01 -6.70 -4.57
N ALA A 104 0.13 -7.69 -4.48
CA ALA A 104 0.03 -8.58 -3.35
C ALA A 104 -0.48 -9.96 -3.81
N SER A 105 -0.26 -10.98 -3.00
CA SER A 105 -0.88 -12.29 -3.17
C SER A 105 -2.05 -12.50 -2.22
N GLY A 106 -2.09 -11.75 -1.11
CA GLY A 106 -3.18 -11.73 -0.16
C GLY A 106 -2.83 -10.83 1.01
N PHE A 107 -3.75 -10.70 1.97
CA PHE A 107 -3.53 -9.94 3.20
C PHE A 107 -3.97 -10.68 4.45
N TYR A 108 -3.49 -10.21 5.59
CA TYR A 108 -3.92 -10.72 6.89
C TYR A 108 -4.85 -9.73 7.57
N GLU A 109 -5.89 -10.27 8.18
CA GLU A 109 -6.71 -9.55 9.14
C GLU A 109 -6.97 -10.39 10.38
N TRP A 110 -7.28 -9.72 11.48
CA TRP A 110 -7.50 -10.37 12.76
C TRP A 110 -8.94 -10.23 13.22
N THR A 111 -9.45 -11.20 13.98
CA THR A 111 -10.75 -11.05 14.62
C THR A 111 -10.74 -9.90 15.64
N HIS A 112 -11.89 -9.25 15.79
CA HIS A 112 -12.07 -8.10 16.69
C HIS A 112 -13.03 -8.35 17.86
N ASP A 113 -13.54 -9.58 18.02
CA ASP A 113 -14.49 -9.94 19.08
C ASP A 113 -13.85 -10.03 20.47
N ASP A 114 -12.60 -10.49 20.56
CA ASP A 114 -11.83 -10.50 21.81
C ASP A 114 -10.48 -9.77 21.62
N PRO A 115 -10.29 -8.59 22.26
CA PRO A 115 -9.02 -7.86 22.20
C PRO A 115 -7.80 -8.65 22.69
N LYS A 116 -7.99 -9.63 23.58
CA LYS A 116 -6.92 -10.48 24.13
C LYS A 116 -6.62 -11.70 23.25
N ASN A 117 -7.60 -12.17 22.47
CA ASN A 117 -7.51 -13.40 21.69
C ASN A 117 -7.86 -13.17 20.22
N LYS A 118 -7.03 -12.38 19.53
CA LYS A 118 -7.21 -12.08 18.12
C LYS A 118 -6.71 -13.22 17.23
N ARG A 119 -7.61 -13.84 16.45
CA ARG A 119 -7.25 -14.91 15.51
C ARG A 119 -6.89 -14.33 14.14
N PRO A 120 -5.74 -14.67 13.55
CA PRO A 120 -5.39 -14.21 12.21
C PRO A 120 -6.11 -15.04 11.13
N PHE A 121 -6.52 -14.35 10.07
CA PHE A 121 -7.02 -14.92 8.82
C PHE A 121 -6.18 -14.39 7.66
N ALA A 122 -5.92 -15.23 6.67
CA ALA A 122 -5.34 -14.84 5.40
C ALA A 122 -6.44 -14.79 4.34
N PHE A 123 -6.50 -13.70 3.58
CA PHE A 123 -7.45 -13.50 2.49
C PHE A 123 -6.69 -13.33 1.18
N ASP A 124 -7.09 -14.08 0.15
CA ASP A 124 -6.55 -13.98 -1.20
C ASP A 124 -7.63 -14.18 -2.26
N LEU A 125 -7.25 -14.00 -3.53
CA LEU A 125 -8.14 -14.27 -4.64
C LEU A 125 -8.12 -15.76 -4.98
N ALA A 126 -9.31 -16.32 -5.22
CA ALA A 126 -9.48 -17.71 -5.61
C ALA A 126 -8.58 -18.08 -6.79
N LYS A 127 -8.01 -19.29 -6.73
CA LYS A 127 -7.11 -19.86 -7.74
C LYS A 127 -5.81 -19.06 -7.95
N GLY A 128 -5.35 -18.31 -6.93
CA GLY A 128 -4.06 -17.63 -6.96
C GLY A 128 -3.96 -16.51 -8.00
N LYS A 129 -5.10 -15.90 -8.35
CA LYS A 129 -5.13 -14.79 -9.32
C LYS A 129 -4.27 -13.62 -8.83
N PRO A 130 -3.61 -12.86 -9.73
CA PRO A 130 -2.91 -11.64 -9.37
C PRO A 130 -3.85 -10.68 -8.62
N MET A 131 -3.40 -10.18 -7.48
CA MET A 131 -4.12 -9.20 -6.68
C MET A 131 -3.27 -7.93 -6.57
N ALA A 132 -3.93 -6.78 -6.55
CA ALA A 132 -3.31 -5.53 -6.14
C ALA A 132 -4.28 -4.71 -5.33
N PHE A 133 -3.75 -3.98 -4.34
CA PHE A 133 -4.52 -2.92 -3.70
C PHE A 133 -4.45 -1.66 -4.54
N ALA A 134 -5.56 -0.90 -4.55
CA ALA A 134 -5.49 0.49 -4.97
C ALA A 134 -4.71 1.29 -3.91
N GLY A 135 -3.79 2.12 -4.36
CA GLY A 135 -2.95 2.93 -3.48
C GLY A 135 -2.78 4.35 -3.99
N LEU A 136 -2.28 5.19 -3.09
CA LEU A 136 -1.76 6.52 -3.41
C LEU A 136 -0.29 6.58 -3.03
N TRP A 137 0.49 7.36 -3.77
CA TRP A 137 1.88 7.61 -3.44
C TRP A 137 2.19 9.10 -3.38
N ASP A 138 3.26 9.45 -2.68
CA ASP A 138 3.78 10.81 -2.65
C ASP A 138 5.32 10.80 -2.54
N ALA A 139 5.93 11.92 -2.91
CA ALA A 139 7.35 12.17 -2.77
C ALA A 139 7.54 13.38 -1.85
N TRP A 140 8.17 13.16 -0.71
CA TRP A 140 8.54 14.19 0.24
C TRP A 140 10.03 14.47 0.14
N LYS A 141 10.39 15.75 0.00
CA LYS A 141 11.79 16.19 0.01
C LYS A 141 12.14 16.59 1.43
N ASN A 142 13.11 15.92 2.03
CA ASN A 142 13.56 16.22 3.39
C ASN A 142 14.14 17.64 3.43
N PRO A 143 13.57 18.56 4.23
CA PRO A 143 14.08 19.92 4.34
C PRO A 143 15.49 20.02 4.94
N ALA A 144 15.93 19.01 5.69
CA ALA A 144 17.23 19.03 6.36
C ALA A 144 18.41 18.73 5.43
N ASP A 145 18.25 17.80 4.50
CA ASP A 145 19.35 17.31 3.63
C ASP A 145 19.00 17.31 2.13
N GLY A 146 17.76 17.64 1.77
CA GLY A 146 17.28 17.67 0.38
C GLY A 146 17.02 16.30 -0.26
N SER A 147 17.18 15.20 0.48
CA SER A 147 16.91 13.84 0.00
C SER A 147 15.42 13.61 -0.27
N TRP A 148 15.10 12.67 -1.17
CA TRP A 148 13.71 12.33 -1.49
C TRP A 148 13.30 11.03 -0.80
N LEU A 149 12.15 11.08 -0.12
CA LEU A 149 11.46 9.91 0.40
C LEU A 149 10.17 9.70 -0.38
N GLN A 150 10.10 8.60 -1.12
CA GLN A 150 8.89 8.19 -1.81
C GLN A 150 8.14 7.16 -0.99
N THR A 151 6.86 7.42 -0.72
CA THR A 151 6.03 6.64 0.18
C THR A 151 4.66 6.38 -0.41
N TYR A 152 3.96 5.37 0.09
CA TYR A 152 2.61 5.04 -0.37
C TYR A 152 1.68 4.67 0.79
N THR A 153 0.38 4.69 0.50
CA THR A 153 -0.71 4.25 1.36
C THR A 153 -1.65 3.34 0.59
N ILE A 154 -2.31 2.42 1.29
CA ILE A 154 -3.33 1.55 0.70
C ILE A 154 -4.71 2.18 0.90
N ILE A 155 -5.54 2.17 -0.15
CA ILE A 155 -6.91 2.64 -0.04
C ILE A 155 -7.76 1.53 0.60
N THR A 156 -8.52 1.89 1.62
CA THR A 156 -9.48 0.99 2.28
C THR A 156 -10.91 1.44 2.01
N THR A 157 -11.82 0.48 1.95
CA THR A 157 -13.25 0.67 1.80
C THR A 157 -14.00 -0.25 2.77
N ASP A 158 -15.33 -0.24 2.71
CA ASP A 158 -16.18 -1.11 3.50
C ASP A 158 -15.91 -2.59 3.20
N ALA A 159 -15.96 -3.39 4.27
CA ALA A 159 -15.83 -4.82 4.20
C ALA A 159 -17.03 -5.45 3.45
N ASN A 160 -16.75 -6.38 2.54
CA ASN A 160 -17.79 -7.21 1.93
C ASN A 160 -18.25 -8.33 2.88
N GLU A 161 -19.22 -9.14 2.45
CA GLU A 161 -19.79 -10.21 3.27
C GLU A 161 -18.76 -11.24 3.76
N LEU A 162 -17.78 -11.62 2.91
CA LEU A 162 -16.72 -12.55 3.30
C LEU A 162 -15.90 -12.02 4.50
N MET A 163 -15.64 -10.72 4.51
CA MET A 163 -14.86 -10.07 5.55
C MET A 163 -15.62 -9.96 6.89
N THR A 164 -16.89 -10.34 6.97
CA THR A 164 -17.63 -10.38 8.25
C THR A 164 -17.06 -11.40 9.24
N ILE A 165 -16.31 -12.40 8.77
CA ILE A 165 -15.68 -13.42 9.62
C ILE A 165 -14.70 -12.84 10.64
N VAL A 166 -14.04 -11.73 10.31
CA VAL A 166 -13.15 -11.00 11.24
C VAL A 166 -13.91 -10.03 12.15
N LYS A 167 -15.25 -9.97 12.01
CA LYS A 167 -16.19 -9.20 12.86
C LYS A 167 -15.76 -7.75 13.02
N TRP A 168 -15.60 -7.03 11.91
CA TRP A 168 -15.49 -5.57 11.95
C TRP A 168 -16.78 -5.03 12.58
N ASN A 169 -16.68 -4.50 13.81
CA ASN A 169 -17.76 -3.67 14.35
C ASN A 169 -17.93 -2.51 13.36
N LYS A 170 -19.10 -2.47 12.69
CA LYS A 170 -19.54 -1.26 12.01
C LYS A 170 -19.52 -0.15 13.06
N ALA A 171 -18.56 0.77 12.93
CA ALA A 171 -18.58 2.02 13.69
C ALA A 171 -19.81 2.83 13.28
#